data_AF-S5TZW0-F1
#
_entry.id   AF-S5TZW0-F1
#
_cell.length_a   1.000
_cell.length_b   1.000
_cell.length_c   1.000
_cell.angle_alpha   90.00
_cell.angle_beta   90.00
_cell.angle_gamma   90.00
#
_symmetry.space_group_name_H-M   'P 1'
#
loop_
_entity.id
_entity.type
_entity.pdbx_description
1 polymer ?
#
loop_
_entity_poly.entity_id
_entity_poly.type
_entity_poly.pdbx_seq_one_letter_code
_entity_poly.pdbx_strand_id
1 'polypeptide(L)' 'MAYEFKDDDVICSCTGVTKKHFLTRIKADNIETLEQAREKTRVNVACGMCVYIVEKLLDVD' A
#
# COMPACT_ATOMS: atom_id res chain seq x y z
N MET A 1 3.64 -20.33 6.82
CA MET A 1 3.72 -19.22 7.78
C MET A 1 3.47 -17.96 6.98
N ALA A 2 2.26 -17.41 7.04
CA ALA A 2 1.99 -16.13 6.37
C ALA A 2 2.74 -15.06 7.16
N TYR A 3 3.66 -14.36 6.52
CA TYR A 3 4.34 -13.23 7.14
C TYR A 3 3.30 -12.12 7.36
N GLU A 4 3.03 -11.79 8.62
CA GLU A 4 2.16 -10.68 8.98
C GLU A 4 2.97 -9.38 8.90
N PHE A 5 2.63 -8.51 7.94
CA PHE A 5 3.25 -7.21 7.81
C PHE A 5 2.95 -6.35 9.05
N LYS A 6 3.99 -5.89 9.72
CA LYS A 6 3.92 -4.87 10.77
C LYS A 6 3.68 -3.50 10.14
N ASP A 7 3.21 -2.57 10.96
CA ASP A 7 2.89 -1.19 10.54
C ASP A 7 4.08 -0.45 9.90
N ASP A 8 5.28 -0.66 10.44
CA ASP A 8 6.51 -0.03 9.96
C ASP A 8 7.17 -0.76 8.78
N ASP A 9 6.63 -1.92 8.36
CA ASP A 9 7.19 -2.64 7.21
C ASP A 9 6.96 -1.84 5.93
N VAL A 10 8.04 -1.71 5.15
CA VAL A 10 8.01 -1.08 3.83
C VAL A 10 7.33 -2.01 2.84
N ILE A 11 6.14 -1.62 2.37
CA ILE A 11 5.37 -2.37 1.38
C ILE A 11 5.77 -2.02 -0.06
N CYS A 12 6.37 -0.84 -0.27
CA CYS A 12 6.93 -0.44 -1.57
C CYS A 12 8.36 0.06 -1.39
N SER A 13 9.34 -0.80 -1.69
CA SER A 13 10.77 -0.46 -1.60
C SER A 13 11.18 0.69 -2.50
N CYS A 14 10.53 0.83 -3.66
CA CYS A 14 10.87 1.85 -4.66
C CYS A 14 10.50 3.29 -4.21
N THR A 15 9.49 3.45 -3.34
CA THR A 15 9.05 4.78 -2.85
C THR A 15 9.08 4.92 -1.33
N GLY A 16 9.44 3.87 -0.59
CA GLY A 16 9.55 3.89 0.87
C GLY A 16 8.20 3.87 1.61
N VAL A 17 7.10 3.57 0.92
CA VAL A 17 5.76 3.53 1.54
C VAL A 17 5.69 2.36 2.53
N THR A 18 5.34 2.67 3.78
CA THR A 18 5.09 1.69 4.83
C THR A 18 3.61 1.29 4.90
N LYS A 19 3.32 0.13 5.51
CA LYS A 19 1.94 -0.34 5.72
C LYS A 19 1.10 0.69 6.46
N LYS A 20 1.61 1.26 7.56
CA LYS A 20 0.89 2.26 8.36
C LYS A 20 0.54 3.50 7.56
N HIS A 21 1.50 4.02 6.79
CA HIS A 21 1.27 5.20 5.95
C HIS A 21 0.17 4.91 4.91
N PHE A 22 0.25 3.76 4.27
CA PHE A 22 -0.73 3.31 3.28
C PHE A 22 -2.13 3.19 3.90
N LEU A 23 -2.29 2.40 4.96
CA LEU A 23 -3.59 2.18 5.62
C LEU A 23 -4.19 3.47 6.21
N THR A 24 -3.35 4.35 6.74
CA THR A 24 -3.82 5.66 7.24
C THR A 24 -4.39 6.50 6.10
N ARG A 25 -3.74 6.48 4.93
CA ARG A 25 -4.19 7.25 3.76
C ARG A 25 -5.44 6.68 3.11
N ILE A 26 -5.52 5.36 2.92
CA ILE A 26 -6.72 4.77 2.31
C ILE A 26 -7.96 5.06 3.14
N LYS A 27 -7.86 5.03 4.48
CA LYS A 27 -8.96 5.32 5.39
C LYS A 27 -9.31 6.80 5.44
N ALA A 28 -8.31 7.68 5.44
CA ALA A 28 -8.55 9.12 5.48
C ALA A 28 -9.17 9.66 4.19
N ASP A 29 -8.75 9.12 3.04
CA ASP A 29 -9.12 9.62 1.71
C ASP A 29 -10.20 8.75 1.01
N ASN A 30 -10.76 7.74 1.70
CA ASN A 30 -11.72 6.76 1.16
C ASN A 30 -11.27 6.14 -0.17
N ILE A 31 -10.04 5.62 -0.19
CA ILE A 31 -9.40 5.05 -1.39
C ILE A 31 -9.88 3.60 -1.58
N GLU A 32 -10.53 3.34 -2.71
CA GLU A 32 -11.06 2.00 -3.04
C GLU A 32 -10.38 1.37 -4.27
N THR A 33 -9.52 2.11 -4.99
CA THR A 33 -8.89 1.62 -6.22
C THR A 33 -7.37 1.76 -6.21
N LEU A 34 -6.68 0.87 -6.93
CA LEU A 34 -5.23 0.91 -7.09
C LEU A 34 -4.75 2.22 -7.74
N GLU A 35 -5.51 2.81 -8.65
CA GLU A 35 -5.18 4.10 -9.25
C GLU A 35 -5.18 5.23 -8.22
N GLN A 36 -6.25 5.36 -7.43
CA GLN A 36 -6.31 6.34 -6.34
C GLN A 36 -5.19 6.11 -5.31
N ALA A 37 -4.89 4.85 -5.01
CA ALA A 37 -3.79 4.50 -4.13
C ALA A 37 -2.43 4.96 -4.68
N ARG A 38 -2.16 4.78 -5.98
CA ARG A 38 -0.95 5.28 -6.66
C ARG A 38 -0.85 6.81 -6.56
N GLU A 39 -1.94 7.52 -6.83
CA GLU A 39 -1.96 8.99 -6.81
C GLU A 39 -1.71 9.56 -5.41
N LYS A 40 -2.32 8.97 -4.37
CA LYS A 40 -2.30 9.51 -3.00
C LYS A 40 -1.08 9.08 -2.20
N THR A 41 -0.55 7.88 -2.45
CA THR A 41 0.53 7.29 -1.63
C THR A 41 1.83 7.10 -2.39
N ARG A 42 1.81 7.24 -3.73
CA ARG A 42 2.95 6.92 -4.62
C ARG A 42 3.36 5.45 -4.55
N VAL A 43 2.47 4.56 -4.15
CA VAL A 43 2.73 3.12 -4.22
C VAL A 43 2.71 2.65 -5.67
N ASN A 44 3.51 1.65 -6.03
CA ASN A 44 3.44 0.99 -7.35
C ASN A 44 3.70 1.89 -8.58
N VAL A 45 4.35 3.05 -8.43
CA VAL A 45 4.61 4.00 -9.54
C VAL A 45 5.98 3.82 -10.23
N ALA A 46 6.78 2.83 -9.84
CA ALA A 46 8.15 2.65 -10.36
C ALA A 46 8.40 1.23 -10.91
N CYS A 47 8.53 0.24 -10.02
CA CYS A 47 9.03 -1.09 -10.37
C CYS A 47 7.94 -2.18 -10.45
N GLY A 48 6.70 -1.88 -10.07
CA GLY A 48 5.58 -2.82 -10.16
C GLY A 48 5.51 -3.90 -9.06
N MET A 49 6.63 -4.25 -8.43
CA MET A 49 6.76 -5.45 -7.56
C MET A 49 5.84 -5.48 -6.33
N CYS A 50 5.44 -4.32 -5.80
CA CYS A 50 4.57 -4.24 -4.63
C CYS A 50 3.08 -4.44 -4.94
N VAL A 51 2.66 -4.60 -6.20
CA VAL A 51 1.24 -4.59 -6.60
C VAL A 51 0.41 -5.61 -5.81
N TYR A 52 0.91 -6.84 -5.68
CA TYR A 52 0.20 -7.90 -4.95
C TYR A 52 -0.02 -7.56 -3.48
N ILE A 53 0.96 -6.94 -2.82
CA ILE A 53 0.86 -6.53 -1.42
C ILE A 53 -0.17 -5.40 -1.27
N VAL A 54 -0.13 -4.44 -2.19
CA VAL A 54 -1.05 -3.29 -2.20
C VAL A 54 -2.49 -3.71 -2.43
N GLU A 55 -2.75 -4.54 -3.43
CA GLU A 55 -4.09 -5.05 -3.71
C GLU A 55 -4.64 -5.86 -2.54
N LYS A 56 -3.79 -6.67 -1.89
CA LYS A 56 -4.19 -7.40 -0.67
C LYS A 56 -4.50 -6.49 0.51
N LEU A 57 -3.85 -5.33 0.64
CA LEU A 57 -4.16 -4.37 1.70
C LEU A 57 -5.40 -3.51 1.39
N LEU A 58 -5.74 -3.33 0.11
CA LEU A 58 -6.97 -2.65 -0.31
C LEU A 58 -8.22 -3.53 -0.13
N ASP A 59 -8.08 -4.85 -0.27
CA ASP A 59 -9.18 -5.84 -0.17
C ASP A 59 -9.57 -6.20 1.28
N VAL A 60 -8.79 -5.77 2.28
CA VAL A 60 -8.91 -6.20 3.69
C VAL A 60 -9.66 -5.17 4.58
N ASP A 61 -10.16 -4.08 4.00
CA ASP A 61 -11.11 -3.17 4.69
C ASP A 61 -12.51 -3.24 4.04
#